data_AF-A0A5D2LEY9-F1
#
_entry.id   AF-A0A5D2LEY9-F1
#
_cell.length_a   1.000
_cell.length_b   1.000
_cell.length_c   1.000
_cell.angle_alpha   90.00
_cell.angle_beta   90.00
_cell.angle_gamma   90.00
#
_symmetry.space_group_name_H-M   'P 1'
#
loop_
_entity.id
_entity.type
_entity.pdbx_description
1 polymer ?
#
loop_
_entity_poly.entity_id
_entity_poly.type
_entity_poly.pdbx_seq_one_letter_code
_entity_poly.pdbx_strand_id
1 'polypeptide(L)'
;MHLCFVDVLIQRKSCKSSSTILYTTFSLVQVHCSPRSVFGVENFLDDDNSKPYTYQKGKKLKNPNKHVSFKQRTEAYMEPFTLDVFISKRFVSTSVTHRVTCKQVAVAGTNSKDIKAVLRSRSDIPACLVIGRILAERAREVDVYTASYTPRERDKFEGKIRAVVQSLIDNGIDIKVYLD
;
A
#
# COMPACT_ATOMS: atom_id res chain seq x y z
N MET A 1 14.39 9.63 27.75
CA MET A 1 14.55 10.29 26.42
C MET A 1 15.54 9.53 25.52
N HIS A 2 15.45 8.19 25.38
CA HIS A 2 16.47 7.44 24.61
C HIS A 2 15.98 6.11 23.98
N LEU A 3 14.71 6.03 23.54
CA LEU A 3 14.12 4.75 23.11
C LEU A 3 13.54 4.68 21.69
N CYS A 4 13.64 5.71 20.85
CA CYS A 4 12.95 5.69 19.54
C CYS A 4 13.86 5.54 18.30
N PHE A 5 15.17 5.26 18.45
CA PHE A 5 16.07 5.18 17.28
C PHE A 5 16.44 3.76 16.82
N VAL A 6 16.00 2.72 17.53
CA VAL A 6 16.48 1.33 17.27
C VAL A 6 15.54 0.52 16.36
N ASP A 7 14.31 0.97 16.13
CA ASP A 7 13.31 0.20 15.36
C ASP A 7 13.32 0.47 13.83
N VAL A 8 14.26 1.28 13.33
CA VAL A 8 14.44 1.53 11.88
C VAL A 8 15.26 0.42 11.18
N LEU A 9 15.75 -0.59 11.91
CA LEU A 9 16.76 -1.55 11.40
C LEU A 9 16.23 -2.94 11.01
N ILE A 10 14.92 -3.14 10.82
CA ILE A 10 14.38 -4.39 10.25
C ILE A 10 13.48 -4.09 9.05
N GLN A 11 14.04 -3.38 8.04
CA GLN A 11 13.61 -3.38 6.62
C GLN A 11 14.63 -2.65 5.71
N ARG A 12 15.81 -2.24 6.19
CA ARG A 12 16.92 -1.73 5.35
C ARG A 12 17.65 -2.82 4.55
N LYS A 13 16.91 -3.68 3.84
CA LYS A 13 17.46 -4.59 2.81
C LYS A 13 16.59 -4.66 1.55
N SER A 14 16.04 -3.55 1.09
CA SER A 14 15.84 -3.31 -0.36
C SER A 14 15.47 -1.85 -0.61
N CYS A 15 16.47 -0.97 -0.66
CA CYS A 15 16.42 0.31 -1.39
C CYS A 15 17.82 0.92 -1.29
N LYS A 16 18.71 0.54 -2.20
CA LYS A 16 19.89 1.35 -2.53
C LYS A 16 19.41 2.46 -3.44
N SER A 17 19.31 3.68 -2.93
CA SER A 17 19.45 4.89 -3.75
C SER A 17 20.00 5.98 -2.83
N SER A 18 21.29 6.26 -3.05
CA SER A 18 22.13 7.20 -2.34
C SER A 18 21.50 8.60 -2.23
N SER A 19 21.60 9.16 -1.04
CA SER A 19 21.34 10.57 -0.74
C SER A 19 22.55 11.41 -1.15
N THR A 20 22.37 12.36 -2.05
CA THR A 20 23.26 13.52 -2.20
C THR A 20 22.41 14.78 -2.12
N ILE A 21 22.69 15.59 -1.10
CA ILE A 21 22.13 16.93 -0.88
C ILE A 21 22.97 17.90 -1.71
N LEU A 22 22.35 18.74 -2.53
CA LEU A 22 23.00 19.92 -3.09
C LEU A 22 22.06 21.14 -3.08
N TYR A 23 22.70 22.27 -2.80
CA TYR A 23 22.15 23.57 -2.48
C TYR A 23 21.67 24.35 -3.73
N THR A 24 20.77 25.28 -3.46
CA THR A 24 20.26 26.43 -4.21
C THR A 24 21.10 26.95 -5.39
N THR A 25 20.47 27.28 -6.53
CA THR A 25 20.41 28.63 -7.14
C THR A 25 19.65 28.66 -8.49
N PHE A 26 19.06 29.82 -8.76
CA PHE A 26 18.28 30.31 -9.90
C PHE A 26 18.88 30.06 -11.30
N SER A 27 18.05 29.76 -12.31
CA SER A 27 17.79 30.67 -13.45
C SER A 27 16.93 30.07 -14.58
N LEU A 28 16.15 30.97 -15.18
CA LEU A 28 15.60 30.97 -16.55
C LEU A 28 14.50 29.97 -16.94
N VAL A 29 13.29 30.50 -16.77
CA VAL A 29 12.10 30.31 -17.59
C VAL A 29 12.43 30.15 -19.08
N GLN A 30 11.98 29.04 -19.69
CA GLN A 30 11.49 29.03 -21.06
C GLN A 30 10.13 28.34 -21.08
N VAL A 31 9.08 29.17 -21.11
CA VAL A 31 7.72 28.72 -21.46
C VAL A 31 7.69 28.61 -22.98
N HIS A 32 7.63 27.39 -23.52
CA HIS A 32 7.25 27.20 -24.90
C HIS A 32 5.73 27.03 -24.96
N CYS A 33 5.04 28.14 -25.23
CA CYS A 33 3.62 28.15 -25.54
C CYS A 33 3.40 27.56 -26.93
N SER A 34 3.09 26.26 -27.03
CA SER A 34 2.43 25.76 -28.24
C SER A 34 0.98 26.22 -28.23
N PRO A 35 0.48 26.83 -29.32
CA PRO A 35 -0.89 27.33 -29.38
C PRO A 35 -1.89 26.16 -29.25
N ARG A 36 -2.81 26.30 -28.29
CA ARG A 36 -4.00 25.45 -28.18
C ARG A 36 -4.90 25.75 -29.37
N SER A 37 -5.03 24.81 -30.32
CA SER A 37 -6.17 24.82 -31.25
C SER A 37 -7.40 24.30 -30.51
N VAL A 38 -8.43 25.13 -30.43
CA VAL A 38 -9.67 24.88 -29.67
C VAL A 38 -10.76 24.23 -30.54
N PHE A 39 -10.50 23.95 -31.82
CA PHE A 39 -11.40 23.19 -32.68
C PHE A 39 -10.58 22.26 -33.59
N GLY A 40 -10.20 21.11 -33.05
CA GLY A 40 -9.67 19.99 -33.84
C GLY A 40 -10.83 19.20 -34.44
N VAL A 41 -11.50 19.75 -35.45
CA VAL A 41 -12.25 18.91 -36.39
C VAL A 41 -11.22 18.44 -37.40
N GLU A 42 -10.56 17.34 -37.06
CA GLU A 42 -9.79 16.59 -38.05
C GLU A 42 -10.81 16.02 -39.05
N ASN A 43 -10.72 16.47 -40.30
CA ASN A 43 -11.46 15.87 -41.40
C ASN A 43 -10.91 14.45 -41.58
N PHE A 44 -11.57 13.46 -40.97
CA PHE A 44 -11.37 12.06 -41.29
C PHE A 44 -11.82 11.87 -42.74
N LEU A 45 -10.87 11.73 -43.65
CA LEU A 45 -11.13 11.09 -44.93
C LEU A 45 -11.36 9.60 -44.60
N ASP A 46 -12.61 9.16 -44.74
CA ASP A 46 -12.97 7.76 -44.60
C ASP A 46 -12.39 6.95 -45.78
N ASP A 47 -11.23 6.32 -45.56
CA ASP A 47 -10.67 5.34 -46.47
C ASP A 47 -11.49 4.03 -46.43
N ASP A 48 -11.93 3.60 -47.62
CA ASP A 48 -12.36 2.25 -48.01
C ASP A 48 -13.59 1.60 -47.31
N ASN A 49 -14.78 1.92 -47.84
CA ASN A 49 -16.06 1.23 -47.56
C ASN A 49 -16.23 -0.13 -48.29
N SER A 50 -15.19 -0.97 -48.33
CA SER A 50 -15.23 -2.28 -49.01
C SER A 50 -15.39 -3.48 -48.06
N LYS A 51 -15.41 -3.26 -46.73
CA LYS A 51 -15.50 -4.35 -45.74
C LYS A 51 -16.92 -4.46 -45.18
N PRO A 52 -17.57 -5.64 -45.26
CA PRO A 52 -18.88 -5.85 -44.64
C PRO A 52 -18.78 -5.65 -43.13
N TYR A 53 -19.70 -4.88 -42.57
CA TYR A 53 -19.82 -4.52 -41.15
C TYR A 53 -20.22 -5.74 -40.30
N THR A 54 -19.32 -6.73 -40.21
CA THR A 54 -19.45 -7.80 -39.23
C THR A 54 -18.90 -7.27 -37.91
N TYR A 55 -19.77 -6.79 -37.03
CA TYR A 55 -19.39 -6.34 -35.70
C TYR A 55 -18.95 -7.54 -34.85
N GLN A 56 -17.68 -7.93 -34.96
CA GLN A 56 -17.06 -8.83 -34.00
C GLN A 56 -16.60 -8.00 -32.81
N LYS A 57 -17.39 -7.98 -31.73
CA LYS A 57 -17.03 -7.34 -30.45
C LYS A 57 -15.88 -8.13 -29.79
N GLY A 58 -14.69 -8.02 -30.34
CA GLY A 58 -13.48 -8.54 -29.72
C GLY A 58 -13.29 -7.88 -28.36
N LYS A 59 -13.13 -8.68 -27.29
CA LYS A 59 -12.74 -8.19 -25.97
C LYS A 59 -11.34 -7.57 -26.11
N LYS A 60 -11.26 -6.26 -26.32
CA LYS A 60 -9.99 -5.54 -26.38
C LYS A 60 -9.25 -5.76 -25.06
N LEU A 61 -8.00 -6.21 -25.16
CA LEU A 61 -7.06 -6.27 -24.03
C LEU A 61 -7.03 -4.90 -23.35
N LYS A 62 -7.01 -4.88 -22.00
CA LYS A 62 -7.00 -3.64 -21.20
C LYS A 62 -5.81 -2.79 -21.66
N ASN A 63 -6.10 -1.73 -22.43
CA ASN A 63 -5.07 -0.83 -22.94
C ASN A 63 -4.40 -0.13 -21.75
N PRO A 64 -3.08 -0.25 -21.55
CA PRO A 64 -2.38 0.34 -20.40
C PRO A 64 -2.48 1.88 -20.38
N ASN A 65 -2.81 2.49 -21.52
CA ASN A 65 -2.98 3.93 -21.68
C ASN A 65 -4.44 4.40 -21.49
N LYS A 66 -5.28 3.62 -20.81
CA LYS A 66 -6.64 4.06 -20.46
C LYS A 66 -6.55 5.07 -19.32
N HIS A 67 -7.06 6.28 -19.55
CA HIS A 67 -7.14 7.31 -18.51
C HIS A 67 -7.87 6.76 -17.28
N VAL A 68 -7.12 6.59 -16.19
CA VAL A 68 -7.64 6.15 -14.90
C VAL A 68 -8.69 7.17 -14.45
N SER A 69 -9.91 6.70 -14.18
CA SER A 69 -10.99 7.56 -13.69
C SER A 69 -10.54 8.29 -12.42
N PHE A 70 -10.94 9.56 -12.27
CA PHE A 70 -10.66 10.36 -11.08
C PHE A 70 -11.03 9.61 -9.79
N LYS A 71 -12.17 8.91 -9.79
CA LYS A 71 -12.64 8.09 -8.66
C LYS A 71 -11.62 7.04 -8.22
N GLN A 72 -10.93 6.41 -9.17
CA GLN A 72 -9.94 5.37 -8.90
C GLN A 72 -8.61 5.94 -8.39
N ARG A 73 -8.30 7.21 -8.70
CA ARG A 73 -7.14 7.91 -8.13
C ARG A 73 -7.39 8.37 -6.69
N THR A 74 -8.62 8.81 -6.38
CA THR A 74 -8.96 9.41 -5.08
C THR A 74 -9.16 8.39 -3.97
N GLU A 75 -9.47 7.14 -4.29
CA GLU A 75 -9.68 6.06 -3.30
C GLU A 75 -8.49 5.91 -2.34
N ALA A 76 -7.26 6.06 -2.84
CA ALA A 76 -6.04 5.98 -2.03
C ALA A 76 -5.87 7.12 -1.02
N TYR A 77 -6.56 8.25 -1.20
CA TYR A 77 -6.47 9.42 -0.32
C TYR A 77 -7.53 9.39 0.79
N MET A 78 -8.68 8.76 0.53
CA MET A 78 -9.75 8.65 1.52
C MET A 78 -9.48 7.54 2.53
N GLU A 79 -8.89 6.43 2.07
CA GLU A 79 -8.47 5.31 2.93
C GLU A 79 -6.99 5.01 2.69
N PRO A 80 -6.10 5.83 3.26
CA PRO A 80 -4.71 5.78 2.87
C PRO A 80 -3.92 4.70 3.61
N PHE A 81 -4.43 4.15 4.71
CA PHE A 81 -3.71 3.14 5.49
C PHE A 81 -4.10 1.72 5.08
N THR A 82 -3.09 0.90 4.82
CA THR A 82 -3.22 -0.51 4.49
C THR A 82 -2.49 -1.36 5.52
N LEU A 83 -3.14 -2.39 6.03
CA LEU A 83 -2.56 -3.41 6.88
C LEU A 83 -1.91 -4.51 6.02
N ASP A 84 -0.64 -4.80 6.26
CA ASP A 84 0.07 -5.94 5.69
C ASP A 84 0.39 -6.96 6.79
N VAL A 85 0.01 -8.21 6.55
CA VAL A 85 0.21 -9.33 7.48
C VAL A 85 1.06 -10.37 6.78
N PHE A 86 2.30 -10.50 7.24
CA PHE A 86 3.26 -11.45 6.74
C PHE A 86 3.44 -12.61 7.71
N ILE A 87 2.98 -13.79 7.31
CA ILE A 87 3.12 -15.03 8.08
C ILE A 87 4.11 -15.93 7.37
N SER A 88 5.20 -16.24 8.06
CA SER A 88 6.17 -17.26 7.66
C SER A 88 6.13 -18.45 8.61
N LYS A 89 6.89 -19.50 8.29
CA LYS A 89 7.04 -20.68 9.16
C LYS A 89 7.59 -20.31 10.55
N ARG A 90 8.54 -19.36 10.58
CA ARG A 90 9.34 -19.05 11.78
C ARG A 90 9.00 -17.72 12.45
N PHE A 91 8.28 -16.83 11.78
CA PHE A 91 8.00 -15.51 12.31
C PHE A 91 6.71 -14.96 11.71
N VAL A 92 6.12 -14.02 12.45
CA VAL A 92 4.96 -13.24 12.04
C VAL A 92 5.38 -11.78 12.10
N SER A 93 5.05 -11.04 11.06
CA SER A 93 5.29 -9.60 10.97
C SER A 93 4.04 -8.93 10.45
N THR A 94 3.68 -7.82 11.06
CA THR A 94 2.51 -7.02 10.71
C THR A 94 2.92 -5.57 10.62
N SER A 95 2.49 -4.88 9.57
CA SER A 95 2.84 -3.47 9.40
C SER A 95 1.68 -2.70 8.81
N VAL A 96 1.49 -1.48 9.29
CA VAL A 96 0.59 -0.51 8.69
C VAL A 96 1.41 0.38 7.77
N THR A 97 1.00 0.45 6.50
CA THR A 97 1.66 1.27 5.48
C THR A 97 0.70 2.34 4.99
N HIS A 98 1.22 3.55 4.80
CA HIS A 98 0.48 4.62 4.16
C HIS A 98 0.66 4.52 2.63
N ARG A 99 -0.43 4.29 1.90
CA ARG A 99 -0.49 4.03 0.46
C ARG A 99 0.08 5.17 -0.38
N VAL A 100 -0.18 6.43 0.01
CA VAL A 100 0.26 7.60 -0.78
C VAL A 100 1.75 7.87 -0.60
N THR A 101 2.27 7.75 0.62
CA THR A 101 3.68 8.05 0.91
C THR A 101 4.57 6.81 0.88
N CYS A 102 4.01 5.61 0.73
CA CYS A 102 4.68 4.33 0.83
C CYS A 102 5.54 4.16 2.10
N LYS A 103 5.18 4.87 3.18
CA LYS A 103 5.91 4.85 4.45
C LYS A 103 5.26 3.82 5.37
N GLN A 104 6.10 3.04 6.06
CA GLN A 104 5.64 2.17 7.14
C GLN A 104 5.44 3.03 8.39
N VAL A 105 4.19 3.08 8.86
CA VAL A 105 3.77 3.93 9.98
C VAL A 105 4.00 3.21 11.29
N ALA A 106 3.53 1.97 11.37
CA ALA A 106 3.73 1.09 12.51
C ALA A 106 4.18 -0.27 12.01
N VAL A 107 5.19 -0.85 12.66
CA VAL A 107 5.71 -2.17 12.36
C VAL A 107 5.78 -2.95 13.66
N ALA A 108 5.28 -4.18 13.65
CA ALA A 108 5.42 -5.12 14.75
C ALA A 108 5.79 -6.49 14.19
N GLY A 109 6.68 -7.20 14.85
CA GLY A 109 7.12 -8.51 14.36
C GLY A 109 7.84 -9.29 15.44
N THR A 110 7.70 -10.61 15.44
CA THR A 110 8.35 -11.50 16.42
C THR A 110 9.87 -11.54 16.30
N ASN A 111 10.42 -10.83 15.30
CA ASN A 111 11.86 -10.66 15.13
C ASN A 111 12.44 -9.47 15.92
N SER A 112 11.59 -8.58 16.43
CA SER A 112 12.03 -7.44 17.25
C SER A 112 12.68 -7.91 18.55
N LYS A 113 13.64 -7.13 19.06
CA LYS A 113 14.45 -7.53 20.22
C LYS A 113 13.59 -7.71 21.47
N ASP A 114 12.63 -6.82 21.66
CA ASP A 114 11.77 -6.80 22.84
C ASP A 114 10.83 -8.01 22.86
N ILE A 115 10.27 -8.36 21.70
CA ILE A 115 9.34 -9.48 21.58
C ILE A 115 10.07 -10.83 21.68
N LYS A 116 11.31 -10.91 21.18
CA LYS A 116 12.14 -12.11 21.31
C LYS A 116 12.44 -12.48 22.76
N ALA A 117 12.54 -11.49 23.64
CA ALA A 117 12.81 -11.73 25.05
C ALA A 117 11.59 -12.29 25.80
N VAL A 118 10.38 -11.94 25.34
CA VAL A 118 9.12 -12.25 26.05
C VAL A 118 8.45 -13.51 25.53
N LEU A 119 8.52 -13.80 24.22
CA LEU A 119 7.80 -14.93 23.62
C LEU A 119 8.62 -16.23 23.64
N ARG A 120 8.03 -17.28 24.22
CA ARG A 120 8.56 -18.67 24.10
C ARG A 120 8.45 -19.21 22.68
N SER A 121 7.41 -18.85 21.95
CA SER A 121 7.17 -19.29 20.57
C SER A 121 6.83 -18.12 19.64
N ARG A 122 7.28 -18.20 18.38
CA ARG A 122 7.35 -17.04 17.47
C ARG A 122 6.29 -17.01 16.37
N SER A 123 5.60 -18.12 16.15
CA SER A 123 4.65 -18.27 15.04
C SER A 123 3.33 -18.91 15.44
N ASP A 124 3.09 -19.13 16.73
CA ASP A 124 1.83 -19.69 17.23
C ASP A 124 0.73 -18.64 17.31
N ILE A 125 -0.51 -19.10 17.46
CA ILE A 125 -1.71 -18.26 17.62
C ILE A 125 -1.56 -17.20 18.74
N PRO A 126 -1.06 -17.50 19.96
CA PRO A 126 -0.86 -16.48 20.99
C PRO A 126 0.19 -15.43 20.60
N ALA A 127 1.21 -15.79 19.82
CA ALA A 127 2.20 -14.83 19.34
C ALA A 127 1.55 -13.80 18.39
N CYS A 128 0.60 -14.23 17.55
CA CYS A 128 -0.17 -13.33 16.68
C CYS A 128 -1.00 -12.32 17.48
N LEU A 129 -1.63 -12.75 18.58
CA LEU A 129 -2.42 -11.87 19.45
C LEU A 129 -1.53 -10.78 20.10
N VAL A 130 -0.36 -11.18 20.60
CA VAL A 130 0.60 -10.24 21.18
C VAL A 130 1.10 -9.25 20.14
N ILE A 131 1.37 -9.71 18.91
CA ILE A 131 1.82 -8.85 17.82
C ILE A 131 0.76 -7.83 17.42
N GLY A 132 -0.50 -8.23 17.27
CA GLY A 132 -1.54 -7.27 16.93
C GLY A 132 -1.82 -6.27 18.06
N ARG A 133 -1.67 -6.67 19.33
CA ARG A 133 -1.69 -5.71 20.46
C ARG A 133 -0.57 -4.68 20.39
N ILE A 134 0.67 -5.12 20.14
CA ILE A 134 1.83 -4.21 20.02
C ILE A 134 1.69 -3.31 18.80
N LEU A 135 1.18 -3.84 17.69
CA LEU A 135 0.90 -3.03 16.52
C LEU A 135 -0.17 -1.97 16.81
N ALA A 136 -1.21 -2.33 17.58
CA ALA A 136 -2.28 -1.41 17.93
C ALA A 136 -1.78 -0.25 18.81
N GLU A 137 -0.95 -0.57 19.80
CA GLU A 137 -0.33 0.43 20.66
C GLU A 137 0.51 1.43 19.85
N ARG A 138 1.37 0.91 18.95
CA ARG A 138 2.18 1.73 18.04
C ARG A 138 1.34 2.56 17.06
N ALA A 139 0.24 2.01 16.57
CA ALA A 139 -0.65 2.73 15.65
C ALA A 139 -1.39 3.87 16.36
N ARG A 140 -1.80 3.67 17.62
CA ARG A 140 -2.44 4.70 18.44
C ARG A 140 -1.51 5.88 18.74
N GLU A 141 -0.22 5.62 18.95
CA GLU A 141 0.79 6.69 19.14
C GLU A 141 0.93 7.62 17.94
N VAL A 142 0.60 7.13 16.74
CA VAL A 142 0.66 7.89 15.48
C VAL A 142 -0.73 8.29 14.98
N ASP A 143 -1.75 8.18 15.85
CA ASP A 143 -3.15 8.52 15.58
C ASP A 143 -3.77 7.78 14.38
N VAL A 144 -3.38 6.52 14.16
CA VAL A 144 -3.97 5.67 13.12
C VAL A 144 -4.97 4.70 13.74
N TYR A 145 -6.25 4.91 13.41
CA TYR A 145 -7.38 4.12 13.93
C TYR A 145 -8.13 3.33 12.85
N THR A 146 -7.87 3.60 11.57
CA THR A 146 -8.55 2.94 10.44
C THR A 146 -7.52 2.36 9.50
N ALA A 147 -7.69 1.09 9.12
CA ALA A 147 -6.85 0.42 8.15
C ALA A 147 -7.67 -0.47 7.20
N SER A 148 -7.19 -0.61 5.97
CA SER A 148 -7.73 -1.54 4.99
C SER A 148 -6.87 -2.80 4.91
N TYR A 149 -7.48 -3.98 4.92
CA TYR A 149 -6.79 -5.25 4.72
C TYR A 149 -7.22 -5.86 3.38
N THR A 150 -6.25 -6.02 2.48
CA THR A 150 -6.43 -6.74 1.22
C THR A 150 -5.72 -8.09 1.34
N PRO A 151 -6.47 -9.21 1.48
CA PRO A 151 -5.87 -10.53 1.50
C PRO A 151 -5.16 -10.79 0.17
N ARG A 152 -4.05 -11.55 0.22
CA ARG A 152 -3.41 -12.07 -1.00
C ARG A 152 -4.16 -13.31 -1.46
N GLU A 153 -4.18 -13.59 -2.76
CA GLU A 153 -4.87 -14.74 -3.37
C GLU A 153 -4.55 -16.10 -2.70
N ARG A 154 -3.34 -16.26 -2.16
CA ARG A 154 -2.89 -17.48 -1.47
C ARG A 154 -3.28 -17.55 0.01
N ASP A 155 -3.63 -16.42 0.59
CA ASP A 155 -3.79 -16.23 2.03
C ASP A 155 -5.29 -16.15 2.35
N LYS A 156 -5.85 -17.25 2.87
CA LYS A 156 -7.25 -17.29 3.31
C LYS A 156 -7.41 -16.54 4.63
N PHE A 157 -8.56 -15.88 4.81
CA PHE A 157 -8.91 -15.17 6.05
C PHE A 157 -9.28 -16.14 7.19
N GLU A 158 -8.34 -16.99 7.61
CA GLU A 158 -8.54 -17.99 8.64
C GLU A 158 -7.30 -18.17 9.52
N GLY A 159 -7.50 -18.73 10.72
CA GLY A 159 -6.42 -19.06 11.65
C GLY A 159 -5.61 -17.85 12.10
N LYS A 160 -4.33 -17.81 11.72
CA LYS A 160 -3.36 -16.81 12.20
C LYS A 160 -3.69 -15.39 11.76
N ILE A 161 -4.20 -15.21 10.54
CA ILE A 161 -4.57 -13.88 10.02
C ILE A 161 -5.75 -13.33 10.83
N ARG A 162 -6.76 -14.16 11.05
CA ARG A 162 -7.92 -13.81 11.88
C ARG A 162 -7.51 -13.44 13.30
N ALA A 163 -6.59 -14.17 13.92
CA ALA A 163 -6.09 -13.85 15.26
C ALA A 163 -5.44 -12.45 15.33
N VAL A 164 -4.62 -12.09 14.35
CA VAL A 164 -4.02 -10.74 14.28
C VAL A 164 -5.10 -9.66 14.16
N VAL A 165 -5.99 -9.82 13.18
CA VAL A 165 -7.05 -8.84 12.88
C VAL A 165 -8.01 -8.70 14.05
N GLN A 166 -8.38 -9.82 14.70
CA GLN A 166 -9.23 -9.79 15.89
C GLN A 166 -8.58 -8.96 17.00
N SER A 167 -7.30 -9.19 17.30
CA SER A 167 -6.65 -8.42 18.37
C SER A 167 -6.54 -6.93 18.03
N LEU A 168 -6.45 -6.54 16.76
CA LEU A 168 -6.45 -5.13 16.37
C LEU A 168 -7.82 -4.48 16.63
N ILE A 169 -8.90 -5.20 16.31
CA ILE A 169 -10.28 -4.77 16.61
C ILE A 169 -10.50 -4.65 18.11
N ASP A 170 -10.03 -5.63 18.89
CA ASP A 170 -10.15 -5.63 20.36
C ASP A 170 -9.43 -4.43 21.00
N ASN A 171 -8.38 -3.89 20.36
CA ASN A 171 -7.65 -2.72 20.81
C ASN A 171 -8.16 -1.39 20.20
N GLY A 172 -9.27 -1.41 19.44
CA GLY A 172 -9.95 -0.21 18.96
C GLY A 172 -9.48 0.30 17.58
N ILE A 173 -8.90 -0.56 16.74
CA ILE A 173 -8.58 -0.23 15.35
C ILE A 173 -9.63 -0.84 14.43
N ASP A 174 -10.28 0.01 13.63
CA ASP A 174 -11.26 -0.41 12.62
C ASP A 174 -10.54 -0.95 11.38
N ILE A 175 -10.86 -2.19 11.01
CA ILE A 175 -10.25 -2.88 9.87
C ILE A 175 -11.31 -3.24 8.85
N LYS A 176 -11.19 -2.64 7.66
CA LYS A 176 -12.01 -3.00 6.50
C LYS A 176 -11.36 -4.16 5.76
N VAL A 177 -12.00 -5.32 5.81
CA VAL A 177 -11.54 -6.53 5.11
C VAL A 177 -12.26 -6.64 3.78
N TYR A 178 -11.50 -6.62 2.68
CA TYR A 178 -12.03 -6.84 1.34
C TYR A 178 -11.88 -8.32 0.99
N LEU A 179 -12.99 -9.04 0.88
CA LEU A 179 -13.03 -10.43 0.41
C LEU A 179 -13.49 -10.39 -1.05
N ASP A 180 -12.65 -10.88 -1.98
CA ASP A 180 -13.03 -11.15 -3.38
C ASP A 180 -13.74 -12.51 -3.50
#